data_AF-A0A178VGL6-F1
#
_entry.id   AF-A0A178VGL6-F1
#
_cell.length_a   1.000
_cell.length_b   1.000
_cell.length_c   1.000
_cell.angle_alpha   90.00
_cell.angle_beta   90.00
_cell.angle_gamma   90.00
#
_symmetry.space_group_name_H-M   'P 1'
#
loop_
_entity.id
_entity.type
_entity.pdbx_description
1 polymer ?
#
loop_
_entity_poly.entity_id
_entity_poly.type
_entity_poly.pdbx_seq_one_letter_code
_entity_poly.pdbx_strand_id
1 'polypeptide(L)'
;MSMKSTDSYGTASLSNEKLVLDSLGDCLEIVRCYGEDLTLGNRDKMHNWLLEYASRGSLATYVKKLGDKARSSSDFAMVSLEKLRRRTRNPSKISAEKTPDRTQPSPIPPIPPIPSPIQQNFATRSSVYPLPQFDFTDAHYSP
;
A
#
# COMPACT_ATOMS: atom_id res chain seq x y z
N MET A 1 -5.06 -18.56 -2.57
CA MET A 1 -6.21 -17.75 -2.16
C MET A 1 -6.49 -18.02 -0.69
N SER A 2 -6.79 -17.00 0.10
CA SER A 2 -7.39 -17.15 1.43
C SER A 2 -8.85 -16.69 1.37
N MET A 3 -9.64 -17.08 2.37
CA MET A 3 -11.04 -16.69 2.46
C MET A 3 -11.39 -16.26 3.87
N LYS A 4 -12.23 -15.21 3.98
CA LYS A 4 -12.91 -14.84 5.22
C LYS A 4 -14.42 -14.98 4.99
N SER A 5 -15.09 -15.71 5.86
CA SER A 5 -16.49 -16.11 5.69
C SER A 5 -17.33 -15.68 6.89
N THR A 6 -18.57 -15.28 6.65
CA THR A 6 -19.51 -14.92 7.71
C THR A 6 -20.95 -15.25 7.32
N ASP A 7 -21.81 -15.47 8.31
CA ASP A 7 -23.24 -15.65 8.11
C ASP A 7 -23.97 -14.30 8.00
N SER A 8 -25.30 -14.32 7.95
CA SER A 8 -26.12 -13.11 7.87
C SER A 8 -25.90 -12.10 9.00
N TYR A 9 -25.45 -12.54 10.18
CA TYR A 9 -25.26 -11.64 11.33
C TYR A 9 -23.98 -10.82 11.18
N GLY A 10 -22.92 -11.41 10.61
CA GLY A 10 -21.66 -10.72 10.42
C GLY A 10 -21.51 -9.97 9.09
N THR A 11 -22.49 -10.04 8.18
CA THR A 11 -22.41 -9.38 6.85
C THR A 11 -22.24 -7.87 6.94
N ALA A 12 -22.82 -7.22 7.95
CA ALA A 12 -22.68 -5.78 8.15
C ALA A 12 -21.23 -5.41 8.53
N SER A 13 -20.63 -6.16 9.46
CA SER A 13 -19.23 -5.99 9.83
C SER A 13 -18.31 -6.26 8.65
N LEU A 14 -18.59 -7.35 7.91
CA LEU A 14 -17.81 -7.69 6.73
C LEU A 14 -17.92 -6.56 5.69
N SER A 15 -19.11 -6.09 5.35
CA SER A 15 -19.29 -4.94 4.43
C SER A 15 -18.49 -3.70 4.84
N ASN A 16 -18.48 -3.35 6.14
CA ASN A 16 -17.72 -2.21 6.64
C ASN A 16 -16.21 -2.38 6.47
N GLU A 17 -15.68 -3.57 6.75
CA GLU A 17 -14.27 -3.87 6.52
C GLU A 17 -13.87 -3.68 5.04
N LYS A 18 -14.80 -3.90 4.09
CA LYS A 18 -14.52 -3.79 2.65
C LYS A 18 -14.47 -2.34 2.27
N LEU A 19 -15.42 -1.55 2.75
CA LEU A 19 -15.40 -0.11 2.53
C LEU A 19 -14.08 0.50 3.00
N VAL A 20 -13.56 0.03 4.14
CA VAL A 20 -12.24 0.44 4.63
C VAL A 20 -11.13 -0.05 3.69
N LEU A 21 -11.10 -1.33 3.32
CA LEU A 21 -10.09 -1.87 2.39
C LEU A 21 -10.10 -1.18 1.02
N ASP A 22 -11.28 -0.93 0.46
CA ASP A 22 -11.47 -0.25 -0.83
C ASP A 22 -11.01 1.21 -0.74
N SER A 23 -11.22 1.88 0.41
CA SER A 23 -10.75 3.26 0.63
C SER A 23 -9.23 3.40 0.68
N LEU A 24 -8.53 2.31 1.05
CA LEU A 24 -7.06 2.27 1.08
C LEU A 24 -6.47 2.13 -0.34
N GLY A 25 -7.27 1.71 -1.32
CA GLY A 25 -6.90 1.58 -2.72
C GLY A 25 -5.83 0.52 -2.99
N ASP A 26 -5.13 0.68 -4.12
CA ASP A 26 -4.10 -0.25 -4.58
C ASP A 26 -2.75 -0.01 -3.86
N CYS A 27 -2.62 -0.58 -2.67
CA CYS A 27 -1.39 -0.56 -1.87
C CYS A 27 -0.75 -1.95 -1.82
N LEU A 28 0.54 -2.06 -2.17
CA LEU A 28 1.26 -3.34 -2.25
C LEU A 28 1.48 -4.00 -0.88
N GLU A 29 1.45 -3.19 0.18
CA GLU A 29 1.63 -3.64 1.56
C GLU A 29 0.32 -4.14 2.19
N ILE A 30 -0.82 -3.89 1.55
CA ILE A 30 -2.15 -4.30 2.01
C ILE A 30 -2.57 -5.56 1.25
N VAL A 31 -3.24 -6.47 1.95
CA VAL A 31 -3.76 -7.70 1.34
C VAL A 31 -4.81 -7.35 0.29
N ARG A 32 -4.59 -7.79 -0.95
CA ARG A 32 -5.53 -7.57 -2.04
C ARG A 32 -6.82 -8.38 -1.84
N CYS A 33 -7.94 -7.75 -2.16
CA CYS A 33 -9.22 -8.41 -2.31
C CYS A 33 -9.46 -8.73 -3.80
N TYR A 34 -9.74 -9.99 -4.10
CA TYR A 34 -10.04 -10.46 -5.46
C TYR A 34 -11.54 -10.47 -5.76
N GLY A 35 -12.38 -10.32 -4.74
CA GLY A 35 -13.82 -10.29 -4.88
C GLY A 35 -14.55 -10.98 -3.73
N GLU A 36 -15.84 -11.21 -3.96
CA GLU A 36 -16.76 -11.81 -3.00
C GLU A 36 -17.46 -13.01 -3.64
N ASP A 37 -17.86 -13.95 -2.80
CA ASP A 37 -18.63 -15.12 -3.19
C ASP A 37 -19.75 -15.37 -2.16
N LEU A 38 -20.79 -16.06 -2.59
CA LEU A 38 -21.93 -16.42 -1.77
C LEU A 38 -22.10 -17.93 -1.77
N THR A 39 -21.90 -18.56 -0.62
CA THR A 39 -22.25 -19.97 -0.47
C THR A 39 -23.67 -20.07 0.06
N LEU A 40 -24.53 -20.73 -0.72
CA LEU A 40 -25.89 -21.07 -0.32
C LEU A 40 -25.90 -22.51 0.21
N GLY A 41 -25.95 -22.64 1.53
CA GLY A 41 -26.23 -23.92 2.19
C GLY A 41 -27.73 -24.18 2.27
N ASN A 42 -28.09 -25.39 2.71
CA ASN A 42 -29.49 -25.81 2.84
C ASN A 42 -30.34 -24.88 3.72
N ARG A 43 -29.72 -24.14 4.67
CA ARG A 43 -30.40 -23.18 5.55
C ARG A 43 -29.61 -21.89 5.82
N ASP A 44 -28.31 -21.89 5.55
CA ASP A 44 -27.44 -20.77 5.90
C ASP A 44 -26.81 -20.18 4.65
N LYS A 45 -26.88 -18.86 4.53
CA LYS A 45 -26.19 -18.08 3.51
C LYS A 45 -24.91 -17.55 4.11
N MET A 46 -23.77 -17.93 3.53
CA MET A 46 -22.47 -17.39 3.93
C MET A 46 -21.94 -16.42 2.88
N HIS A 47 -21.55 -15.24 3.35
CA HIS A 47 -20.81 -14.26 2.59
C HIS A 47 -19.32 -14.51 2.74
N ASN A 48 -18.64 -14.69 1.62
CA ASN A 48 -17.22 -15.02 1.56
C ASN A 48 -16.45 -13.94 0.84
N TRP A 49 -15.27 -13.63 1.34
CA TRP A 49 -14.31 -12.77 0.66
C TRP A 49 -13.10 -13.54 0.22
N LEU A 50 -12.67 -13.27 -1.01
CA LEU A 50 -11.51 -13.89 -1.63
C LEU A 50 -10.32 -12.95 -1.49
N LEU A 51 -9.33 -13.34 -0.70
CA LEU A 51 -8.19 -12.51 -0.36
C LEU A 51 -6.89 -13.12 -0.86
N GLU A 52 -5.88 -12.27 -0.99
CA GLU A 52 -4.51 -12.70 -1.20
C GLU A 52 -4.01 -13.59 -0.06
N TYR A 53 -3.37 -14.70 -0.47
CA TYR A 53 -2.83 -15.65 0.48
C TYR A 53 -1.44 -15.22 0.96
N ALA A 54 -1.33 -14.83 2.22
CA ALA A 54 -0.06 -14.50 2.87
C ALA A 54 0.55 -15.73 3.57
N SER A 55 1.35 -16.51 2.84
CA SER A 55 1.93 -17.77 3.34
C SER A 55 3.03 -17.60 4.39
N ARG A 56 3.61 -16.40 4.51
CA ARG A 56 4.81 -16.14 5.34
C ARG A 56 4.54 -16.10 6.85
N GLY A 57 3.26 -16.20 7.25
CA GLY A 57 2.84 -16.11 8.64
C GLY A 57 2.88 -14.68 9.18
N SER A 58 2.72 -14.54 10.50
CA SER A 58 2.68 -13.22 11.13
C SER A 58 4.08 -12.65 11.37
N LEU A 59 4.19 -11.32 11.41
CA LEU A 59 5.43 -10.64 11.75
C LEU A 59 5.99 -11.09 13.11
N ALA A 60 5.13 -11.33 14.10
CA ALA A 60 5.54 -11.84 15.41
C ALA A 60 6.27 -13.19 15.31
N THR A 61 5.78 -14.11 14.47
CA THR A 61 6.47 -15.40 14.26
C THR A 61 7.81 -15.22 13.56
N TYR A 62 7.92 -14.25 12.64
CA TYR A 62 9.16 -13.94 11.95
C TYR A 62 10.20 -13.34 12.90
N VAL A 63 9.80 -12.36 13.73
CA VAL A 63 10.67 -11.74 14.75
C VAL A 63 11.13 -12.76 15.78
N LYS A 64 10.26 -13.66 16.23
CA LYS A 64 10.64 -14.73 17.17
C LYS A 64 11.70 -15.66 16.58
N LYS A 65 11.50 -16.15 15.35
CA LYS A 65 12.48 -16.99 14.63
C LYS A 65 13.83 -16.29 14.44
N LEU A 66 13.78 -14.99 14.18
CA LEU A 66 14.97 -14.15 14.05
C LEU A 66 15.71 -14.01 15.38
N GLY A 67 15.01 -13.80 16.49
CA GLY A 67 15.60 -13.75 17.84
C GLY A 67 16.21 -15.08 18.29
N ASP A 68 15.56 -16.20 17.96
CA ASP A 68 16.08 -17.54 18.24
C ASP A 68 17.32 -17.85 17.39
N LYS A 69 17.37 -17.35 16.15
CA LYS A 69 18.54 -17.48 15.25
C LYS A 69 19.66 -16.48 15.57
N ALA A 70 19.36 -15.30 16.09
CA ALA A 70 20.34 -14.31 16.54
C ALA A 70 21.15 -14.80 17.75
N ARG A 71 20.62 -15.75 18.52
CA ARG A 71 21.36 -16.46 19.57
C ARG A 71 22.40 -17.45 19.03
N SER A 72 22.34 -17.82 17.74
CA SER A 72 23.30 -18.75 17.13
C SER A 72 24.10 -18.18 15.96
N SER A 73 23.78 -16.99 15.44
CA SER A 73 24.60 -16.39 14.38
C SER A 73 24.54 -14.86 14.37
N SER A 74 25.73 -14.26 14.42
CA SER A 74 26.05 -12.82 14.29
C SER A 74 25.72 -12.21 12.90
N ASP A 75 24.63 -12.65 12.26
CA ASP A 75 24.39 -12.42 10.82
C ASP A 75 23.45 -11.25 10.50
N PHE A 76 22.79 -10.65 11.50
CA PHE A 76 21.78 -9.61 11.26
C PHE A 76 22.31 -8.33 10.62
N ALA A 77 23.51 -7.91 11.02
CA ALA A 77 24.15 -6.74 10.43
C ALA A 77 24.71 -7.03 9.03
N MET A 78 25.17 -8.26 8.79
CA MET A 78 25.89 -8.63 7.56
C MET A 78 24.97 -8.80 6.36
N VAL A 79 23.75 -9.32 6.53
CA VAL A 79 22.77 -9.47 5.42
C VAL A 79 22.29 -8.10 4.91
N SER A 80 22.12 -7.13 5.81
CA SER A 80 21.72 -5.76 5.45
C SER A 80 22.86 -4.98 4.79
N LEU A 81 24.10 -5.11 5.29
CA LEU A 81 25.29 -4.48 4.69
C LEU A 81 25.65 -5.07 3.31
N GLU A 82 25.51 -6.37 3.10
CA GLU A 82 25.79 -7.01 1.80
C GLU A 82 24.79 -6.57 0.72
N LYS A 83 23.51 -6.40 1.06
CA LYS A 83 22.51 -5.82 0.14
C LYS A 83 22.82 -4.37 -0.22
N LEU A 84 23.35 -3.58 0.72
CA LEU A 84 23.76 -2.20 0.46
C LEU A 84 25.05 -2.14 -0.38
N ARG A 85 26.01 -3.04 -0.14
CA ARG A 85 27.28 -3.15 -0.87
C ARG A 85 27.08 -3.52 -2.35
N ARG A 86 26.02 -4.28 -2.67
CA ARG A 86 25.65 -4.59 -4.06
C ARG A 86 25.04 -3.40 -4.80
N ARG A 87 24.44 -2.43 -4.12
CA ARG A 87 23.90 -1.19 -4.74
C ARG A 87 25.01 -0.21 -5.14
N THR A 88 26.13 -0.18 -4.43
CA THR A 88 27.22 0.79 -4.68
C THR A 88 28.28 0.28 -5.66
N ARG A 89 28.14 -0.97 -6.14
CA ARG A 89 29.10 -1.59 -7.05
C ARG A 89 28.59 -1.67 -8.49
N ASN A 90 28.01 -0.57 -8.97
CA ASN A 90 28.01 -0.27 -10.39
C ASN A 90 29.22 0.65 -10.63
N PRO A 91 30.38 0.12 -11.04
CA PRO A 91 31.43 0.98 -11.53
C PRO A 91 30.88 1.69 -12.77
N SER A 92 30.69 3.00 -12.67
CA SER A 92 30.55 3.88 -13.81
C SER A 92 31.72 3.58 -14.75
N LYS A 93 31.43 2.88 -15.85
CA LYS A 93 32.36 2.81 -16.97
C LYS A 93 32.50 4.22 -17.49
N ILE A 94 33.58 4.89 -17.11
CA ILE A 94 34.09 6.08 -17.77
C ILE A 94 34.49 5.60 -19.17
N SER A 95 33.60 5.77 -20.13
CA SER A 95 33.93 5.59 -21.55
C SER A 95 34.53 6.89 -22.03
N ALA A 96 35.86 6.95 -22.05
CA ALA A 96 36.61 7.96 -22.76
C ALA A 96 36.59 7.62 -24.25
N GLU A 97 35.75 8.30 -25.03
CA GLU A 97 35.81 8.36 -26.50
C GLU A 97 34.73 9.35 -26.94
N LYS A 98 34.88 10.34 -27.82
CA LYS A 98 35.95 10.95 -28.61
C LYS A 98 35.24 12.15 -29.26
N THR A 99 35.90 13.30 -29.33
CA THR A 99 35.38 14.51 -29.95
C THR A 99 34.96 14.27 -31.41
N PRO A 100 33.81 14.79 -31.84
CA PRO A 100 33.70 15.26 -33.21
C PRO A 100 33.15 16.68 -33.28
N ASP A 101 33.93 17.46 -33.99
CA ASP A 101 33.61 18.58 -34.87
C ASP A 101 32.53 19.62 -34.54
N ARG A 102 33.01 20.84 -34.73
CA ARG A 102 32.36 22.14 -34.62
C ARG A 102 31.20 22.25 -35.61
N THR A 103 29.97 22.33 -35.11
CA THR A 103 28.84 22.90 -35.87
C THR A 103 28.26 24.08 -35.10
N GLN A 104 28.19 25.23 -35.76
CA GLN A 104 27.71 26.52 -35.24
C GLN A 104 26.28 26.42 -34.69
N PRO A 105 25.95 27.04 -33.54
CA PRO A 105 24.57 27.14 -33.09
C PRO A 105 23.83 28.19 -33.92
N SER A 106 22.74 27.79 -34.55
CA SER A 106 21.75 28.69 -35.16
C SER A 106 21.10 29.60 -34.11
N PRO A 107 20.61 30.81 -34.46
CA PRO A 107 20.00 31.74 -33.51
C PRO A 107 18.75 31.15 -32.86
N ILE A 108 18.67 31.25 -31.53
CA ILE A 108 17.53 30.83 -30.73
C ILE A 108 16.38 31.85 -30.96
N PRO A 109 15.15 31.43 -31.33
CA PRO A 109 14.02 32.34 -31.43
C PRO A 109 13.59 32.85 -30.04
N PRO A 110 13.04 34.07 -29.93
CA PRO A 110 12.65 34.64 -28.65
C PRO A 110 11.56 33.81 -27.96
N ILE A 111 11.79 33.55 -26.66
CA ILE A 111 10.86 32.82 -25.79
C ILE A 111 9.63 33.72 -25.52
N PRO A 112 8.39 33.23 -25.71
CA PRO A 112 7.19 34.00 -25.37
C PRO A 112 7.06 34.19 -23.85
N PRO A 113 6.44 35.27 -23.38
CA PRO A 113 6.27 35.54 -21.96
C PRO A 113 5.41 34.45 -21.29
N ILE A 114 5.91 33.97 -20.14
CA ILE A 114 5.22 32.99 -19.29
C ILE A 114 3.98 33.69 -18.69
N PRO A 115 2.76 33.15 -18.83
CA PRO A 115 1.59 33.68 -18.14
C PRO A 115 1.75 33.51 -16.62
N SER A 116 1.35 34.53 -15.87
CA SER A 116 1.43 34.60 -14.42
C SER A 116 0.73 33.41 -13.73
N PRO A 117 1.21 32.99 -12.54
CA PRO A 117 0.60 31.88 -11.83
C PRO A 117 -0.84 32.21 -11.45
N ILE A 118 -1.75 31.31 -11.82
CA ILE A 118 -3.14 31.32 -11.40
C ILE A 118 -3.17 31.21 -9.87
N GLN A 119 -3.64 32.26 -9.20
CA GLN A 119 -4.01 32.22 -7.80
C GLN A 119 -5.21 31.27 -7.66
N GLN A 120 -4.97 30.02 -7.27
CA GLN A 120 -6.04 29.12 -6.86
C GLN A 120 -6.56 29.60 -5.51
N ASN A 121 -7.71 30.28 -5.53
CA ASN A 121 -8.48 30.60 -4.33
C ASN A 121 -8.89 29.30 -3.64
N PHE A 122 -8.29 29.01 -2.48
CA PHE A 122 -8.74 27.95 -1.57
C PHE A 122 -9.97 28.37 -0.74
N ALA A 123 -10.92 29.05 -1.38
CA ALA A 123 -12.16 29.47 -0.75
C ALA A 123 -13.25 28.42 -1.01
N THR A 124 -13.55 27.66 0.05
CA THR A 124 -14.88 27.10 0.35
C THR A 124 -15.41 26.01 -0.60
N ARG A 125 -14.97 24.76 -0.39
CA ARG A 125 -15.85 23.61 -0.62
C ARG A 125 -16.53 23.26 0.70
N SER A 126 -17.80 23.65 0.84
CA SER A 126 -18.67 23.07 1.87
C SER A 126 -18.73 21.56 1.66
N SER A 127 -18.34 20.80 2.69
CA SER A 127 -18.56 19.36 2.76
C SER A 127 -20.07 19.11 2.71
N VAL A 128 -20.52 18.33 1.71
CA VAL A 128 -21.94 17.97 1.51
C VAL A 128 -22.38 16.81 2.42
N TYR A 129 -21.45 16.21 3.18
CA TYR A 129 -21.76 15.07 4.04
C TYR A 129 -21.54 15.43 5.51
N PRO A 130 -22.58 15.30 6.36
CA PRO A 130 -22.40 15.34 7.81
C PRO A 130 -21.50 14.17 8.24
N LEU A 131 -20.51 14.45 9.06
CA LEU A 131 -19.75 13.43 9.79
C LEU A 131 -20.73 12.65 10.68
N PRO A 132 -20.72 11.31 10.68
CA PRO A 132 -21.50 10.54 11.63
C PRO A 132 -21.00 10.83 13.05
N GLN A 133 -21.85 11.44 13.88
CA GLN A 133 -21.63 11.54 15.31
C GLN A 133 -21.80 10.14 15.90
N PHE A 134 -20.69 9.55 16.35
CA PHE A 134 -20.73 8.32 17.12
C PHE A 134 -21.21 8.64 18.54
N ASP A 135 -22.42 8.20 18.89
CA ASP A 135 -22.94 8.22 20.24
C ASP A 135 -22.54 6.90 20.94
N PHE A 136 -21.86 7.01 22.08
CA PHE A 136 -21.34 5.87 22.85
C PHE A 136 -22.36 5.34 23.88
N THR A 137 -23.60 5.82 23.87
CA THR A 137 -24.59 5.50 24.91
C THR A 137 -25.28 4.14 24.77
N ASP A 138 -25.10 3.41 23.66
CA ASP A 138 -25.79 2.13 23.42
C ASP A 138 -24.97 0.86 23.72
N ALA A 139 -23.78 0.99 24.30
CA ALA A 139 -22.97 -0.17 24.71
C ALA A 139 -23.44 -0.78 26.04
N HIS A 140 -24.68 -1.29 26.09
CA HIS A 140 -25.11 -2.19 27.16
C HIS A 140 -24.50 -3.58 26.94
N TYR A 141 -23.26 -3.76 27.43
CA TYR A 141 -22.70 -5.08 27.66
C TYR A 141 -23.45 -5.72 28.84
N SER A 142 -24.25 -6.76 28.57
CA SER A 142 -24.74 -7.64 29.64
C SER A 142 -23.59 -8.54 30.11
N PRO A 143 -23.40 -8.70 31.43
CA PRO A 143 -22.33 -9.50 32.02
C PRO A 143 -22.48 -11.01 31.79
#